data_AF-A0A7M3E3E8-F1
#
_entry.id   AF-A0A7M3E3E8-F1
#
_cell.length_a   1.000
_cell.length_b   1.000
_cell.length_c   1.000
_cell.angle_alpha   90.00
_cell.angle_beta   90.00
_cell.angle_gamma   90.00
#
_symmetry.space_group_name_H-M   'P 1'
#
loop_
_entity.id
_entity.type
_entity.pdbx_description
1 polymer ?
#
loop_
_entity_poly.entity_id
_entity_poly.type
_entity_poly.pdbx_seq_one_letter_code
_entity_poly.pdbx_strand_id
1 'polypeptide(L)' 'MAILTSIYVLLEGAAMAVTWADPFAGKEGQMAGAIHNPKGWIIVAAILVWPYLLMILGSLIGYLAIRDLRRVRRAA' A
#
# COMPACT_ATOMS: atom_id res chain seq x y z
N MET A 1 -19.17 7.19 3.94
CA MET A 1 -18.02 6.60 4.66
C MET A 1 -16.94 6.06 3.72
N ALA A 2 -17.26 5.15 2.78
CA ALA A 2 -16.24 4.50 1.92
C ALA A 2 -15.31 5.43 1.14
N ILE A 3 -15.80 6.55 0.59
CA ILE A 3 -14.95 7.54 -0.12
C ILE A 3 -13.94 8.21 0.81
N LEU A 4 -14.37 8.60 2.02
CA LEU A 4 -13.47 9.23 3.00
C LEU A 4 -12.40 8.25 3.47
N THR A 5 -12.77 6.99 3.72
CA THR A 5 -11.83 5.92 4.05
C THR A 5 -10.82 5.68 2.92
N SER A 6 -11.27 5.65 1.67
CA SER A 6 -10.40 5.53 0.50
C SER A 6 -9.38 6.66 0.41
N ILE A 7 -9.81 7.92 0.55
CA ILE A 7 -8.93 9.09 0.51
C ILE A 7 -7.91 9.03 1.65
N TYR A 8 -8.37 8.71 2.86
CA TYR A 8 -7.49 8.59 4.03
C TYR A 8 -6.39 7.54 3.81
N VAL A 9 -6.77 6.32 3.38
CA VAL A 9 -5.83 5.23 3.12
C VAL A 9 -4.84 5.57 2.00
N LEU A 10 -5.31 6.27 0.95
CA LEU A 10 -4.46 6.70 -0.15
C LEU A 10 -3.42 7.75 0.29
N LEU A 11 -3.84 8.73 1.09
CA LEU A 11 -2.97 9.78 1.61
C LEU A 11 -1.96 9.22 2.63
N GLU A 12 -2.38 8.28 3.48
CA GLU A 12 -1.46 7.57 4.38
C GLU A 12 -0.42 6.77 3.59
N GLY A 13 -0.84 6.00 2.58
CA GLY A 13 0.09 5.30 1.70
C GLY A 13 1.11 6.23 1.04
N ALA A 14 0.67 7.41 0.58
CA ALA A 14 1.55 8.41 -0.01
C ALA A 14 2.49 9.07 1.03
N ALA A 15 1.99 9.39 2.23
CA ALA A 15 2.79 9.96 3.31
C ALA A 15 3.86 8.97 3.77
N MET A 16 3.51 7.70 3.91
CA MET A 16 4.45 6.63 4.23
C MET A 16 5.44 6.42 3.10
N ALA A 17 5.05 6.45 1.82
CA ALA A 17 6.02 6.33 0.72
C ALA A 17 7.12 7.42 0.74
N VAL A 18 6.84 8.59 1.32
CA VAL A 18 7.80 9.71 1.45
C VAL A 18 8.58 9.66 2.77
N THR A 19 7.92 9.34 3.87
CA THR A 19 8.51 9.43 5.22
C THR A 19 9.04 8.11 5.75
N TRP A 20 8.72 7.00 5.10
CA TRP A 20 9.20 5.68 5.47
C TRP A 20 10.72 5.61 5.30
N ALA A 21 11.41 5.54 6.44
CA ALA A 21 12.82 5.22 6.46
C ALA A 21 12.98 3.73 6.19
N ASP A 22 13.71 3.37 5.14
CA ASP A 22 14.05 1.98 4.84
C ASP A 22 14.77 1.36 6.07
N PRO A 23 14.15 0.39 6.78
CA PRO A 23 14.74 -0.21 7.98
C PRO A 23 16.01 -1.01 7.68
N PHE A 24 16.30 -1.22 6.39
CA PHE A 24 17.45 -1.95 5.90
C PHE A 24 18.57 -1.06 5.34
N ALA A 25 18.36 0.27 5.28
CA ALA A 25 19.42 1.20 4.90
C ALA A 25 20.63 1.04 5.83
N GLY A 26 21.81 0.75 5.26
CA GLY A 26 23.04 0.51 6.01
C GLY A 26 23.19 -0.89 6.63
N LYS A 27 22.23 -1.80 6.41
CA LYS A 27 22.28 -3.21 6.87
C LYS A 27 22.39 -4.20 5.70
N GLU A 28 22.95 -3.75 4.59
CA GLU A 28 23.07 -4.50 3.33
C GLU A 28 23.74 -5.87 3.51
N GLY A 29 24.77 -5.96 4.36
CA GLY A 29 25.44 -7.23 4.67
C GLY A 29 24.58 -8.24 5.45
N GLN A 30 23.64 -7.77 6.27
CA GLN A 30 22.67 -8.64 6.98
C GLN A 30 21.50 -9.03 6.07
N MET A 31 21.09 -8.12 5.19
CA MET A 31 20.12 -8.40 4.13
C MET A 31 20.61 -9.47 3.15
N ALA A 32 21.89 -9.41 2.76
CA ALA A 32 22.47 -10.37 1.81
C ALA A 32 22.24 -11.81 2.27
N GLY A 33 22.44 -12.11 3.56
CA GLY A 33 22.15 -13.44 4.13
C GLY A 33 20.66 -13.81 4.17
N ALA A 34 19.77 -12.84 4.38
CA ALA A 34 18.32 -13.06 4.39
C ALA A 34 17.72 -13.27 2.99
N ILE A 35 18.27 -12.62 1.96
CA ILE A 35 17.80 -12.71 0.56
C ILE A 35 18.12 -14.10 -0.05
N HIS A 36 19.18 -14.77 0.42
CA HIS A 36 19.52 -16.12 -0.01
C HIS A 36 18.54 -17.18 0.52
N ASN A 37 17.68 -16.83 1.48
CA ASN A 37 16.55 -17.65 1.90
C ASN A 37 15.29 -17.18 1.14
N PRO A 38 14.62 -18.04 0.36
CA PRO A 38 13.43 -17.66 -0.41
C PRO A 38 12.30 -17.07 0.44
N LYS A 39 12.21 -17.43 1.73
CA LYS A 39 11.24 -16.83 2.66
C LYS A 39 11.64 -15.41 3.11
N GLY A 40 12.93 -15.13 3.23
CA GLY A 40 13.45 -13.84 3.70
C GLY A 40 13.25 -12.73 2.66
N TRP A 41 13.47 -13.03 1.38
CA TRP A 41 13.20 -12.09 0.28
C TRP A 41 11.74 -11.62 0.24
N ILE A 42 10.77 -12.53 0.45
CA ILE A 42 9.35 -12.19 0.42
C ILE A 42 9.00 -11.18 1.53
N ILE A 43 9.55 -11.39 2.73
CA ILE A 43 9.33 -10.50 3.87
C ILE A 43 9.93 -9.13 3.61
N VAL A 44 11.15 -9.08 3.08
CA VAL A 44 11.83 -7.84 2.69
C VAL A 44 11.02 -7.09 1.63
N ALA A 45 10.59 -7.77 0.58
CA ALA A 45 9.77 -7.18 -0.48
C ALA A 45 8.44 -6.65 0.06
N ALA A 46 7.78 -7.38 0.96
CA ALA A 46 6.55 -6.93 1.60
C ALA A 46 6.77 -5.64 2.40
N ILE A 47 7.86 -5.54 3.16
CA ILE A 47 8.20 -4.35 3.96
C ILE A 47 8.58 -3.15 3.09
N LEU A 48 9.19 -3.34 1.93
CA LEU A 48 9.53 -2.24 1.03
C LEU A 48 8.32 -1.74 0.23
N VAL A 49 7.40 -2.65 -0.13
CA VAL A 49 6.32 -2.35 -1.08
C VAL A 49 5.02 -1.95 -0.39
N TRP A 50 4.86 -2.20 0.91
CA TRP A 50 3.59 -1.97 1.61
C TRP A 50 2.99 -0.55 1.52
N PRO A 51 3.73 0.58 1.42
CA PRO A 51 3.09 1.90 1.32
C PRO A 51 2.39 2.05 -0.04
N TYR A 52 2.99 1.50 -1.10
CA TYR A 52 2.41 1.48 -2.44
C TYR A 52 1.17 0.56 -2.49
N LEU A 53 1.17 -0.54 -1.75
CA LEU A 53 -0.02 -1.38 -1.58
C LEU A 53 -1.18 -0.60 -0.96
N LEU A 54 -0.92 0.24 0.05
CA LEU A 54 -1.95 1.12 0.64
C LEU A 54 -2.50 2.11 -0.39
N MET A 55 -1.65 2.70 -1.23
CA MET A 55 -2.11 3.60 -2.32
C MET A 55 -3.01 2.87 -3.33
N ILE A 56 -2.65 1.63 -3.71
CA ILE A 56 -3.45 0.81 -4.64
C ILE A 56 -4.80 0.47 -4.00
N LEU A 57 -4.81 0.01 -2.74
CA LEU A 57 -6.02 -0.34 -2.02
C LEU A 57 -6.93 0.87 -1.81
N GLY A 58 -6.37 2.01 -1.40
CA GLY A 58 -7.10 3.26 -1.28
C GLY A 58 -7.75 3.67 -2.60
N SER A 59 -7.02 3.59 -3.70
CA SER A 59 -7.55 3.87 -5.06
C SER A 59 -8.68 2.92 -5.45
N LEU A 60 -8.50 1.62 -5.20
CA LEU A 60 -9.48 0.60 -5.55
C LEU A 60 -10.80 0.76 -4.77
N ILE A 61 -10.72 1.00 -3.46
CA ILE A 61 -11.89 1.24 -2.62
C ILE A 61 -12.64 2.49 -3.12
N GLY A 62 -11.92 3.55 -3.47
CA GLY A 62 -12.51 4.78 -4.01
C GLY A 62 -13.22 4.54 -5.33
N TYR A 63 -12.58 3.81 -6.24
CA TYR A 63 -13.16 3.42 -7.52
C TYR A 63 -14.45 2.62 -7.35
N LEU A 64 -14.45 1.60 -6.48
CA LEU A 64 -15.62 0.78 -6.22
C LEU A 64 -16.76 1.60 -5.59
N ALA A 65 -16.45 2.45 -4.61
CA ALA A 65 -17.43 3.32 -3.97
C ALA A 65 -18.08 4.30 -4.97
N ILE A 66 -17.30 4.91 -5.86
CA ILE A 66 -17.81 5.79 -6.92
C ILE A 66 -18.66 4.99 -7.92
N ARG A 67 -18.22 3.79 -8.31
CA ARG A 67 -18.96 2.92 -9.22
C ARG A 67 -20.33 2.56 -8.65
N ASP A 68 -20.40 2.20 -7.39
CA ASP A 68 -21.64 1.79 -6.74
C ASP A 68 -22.59 2.96 -6.54
N LEU A 69 -22.10 4.14 -6.16
CA LEU A 69 -22.92 5.37 -6.13
C LEU A 69 -23.50 5.73 -7.50
N ARG A 70 -22.70 5.60 -8.57
CA ARG A 70 -23.16 5.83 -9.94
C ARG A 70 -24.22 4.80 -10.36
N ARG A 71 -24.13 3.55 -9.91
CA ARG A 71 -25.13 2.51 -10.17
C ARG A 71 -26.43 2.78 -9.44
N VAL A 72 -26.38 3.11 -8.15
CA VAL A 72 -27.55 3.49 -7.35
C VAL A 72 -28.25 4.70 -7.96
N ARG A 73 -27.51 5.74 -8.35
CA ARG A 73 -28.06 6.94 -9.00
C ARG A 73 -28.78 6.65 -10.33
N ARG A 74 -28.43 5.59 -11.06
CA ARG A 74 -29.09 5.22 -12.32
C ARG A 74 -30.33 4.34 -12.10
N ALA A 75 -30.48 3.74 -10.93
CA ALA A 75 -31.58 2.85 -10.58
C ALA A 75 -32.70 3.57 -9.79
N ALA A 76 -32.44 4.78 -9.30
CA ALA A 76 -33.39 5.69 -8.66
C ALA A 76 -33.89 6.72 -9.67
#